data_AF-A0A8H2XQ02-F1
#
_entry.id   AF-A0A8H2XQ02-F1
#
_cell.length_a   1.000
_cell.length_b   1.000
_cell.length_c   1.000
_cell.angle_alpha   90.00
_cell.angle_beta   90.00
_cell.angle_gamma   90.00
#
_symmetry.space_group_name_H-M   'P 1'
#
loop_
_entity.id
_entity.type
_entity.pdbx_description
1 polymer ?
#
loop_
_entity_poly.entity_id
_entity_poly.type
_entity_poly.pdbx_seq_one_letter_code
_entity_poly.pdbx_strand_id
1 'polypeptide(L)' 'MVTYAEFAQTAQLAATIVMPLIEVIANDRLGRKVRVKCSPDDTVGDLKKLIAAQTGTDPSKIQLKKWQVITYRFRN' A
#
# COMPACT_ATOMS: atom_id res chain seq x y z
N MET A 1 -30.97 18.01 -24.29
CA MET A 1 -30.84 16.58 -23.94
C MET A 1 -29.47 16.39 -23.32
N VAL A 2 -29.31 16.74 -22.04
CA VAL A 2 -28.06 16.49 -21.31
C VAL A 2 -28.06 15.00 -20.98
N THR A 3 -27.10 14.28 -21.55
CA THR A 3 -27.07 12.82 -21.60
C THR A 3 -26.79 12.21 -20.23
N TYR A 4 -27.50 11.14 -19.86
CA TYR A 4 -27.32 10.37 -18.61
C TYR A 4 -25.87 9.93 -18.30
N ALA A 5 -24.95 10.00 -19.28
CA ALA A 5 -23.54 9.69 -19.12
C ALA A 5 -22.79 10.66 -18.18
N GLU A 6 -23.12 11.96 -18.19
CA GLU A 6 -22.40 12.96 -17.38
C GLU A 6 -22.80 12.90 -15.89
N PHE A 7 -24.04 12.49 -15.60
CA PHE A 7 -24.50 12.27 -14.22
C PHE A 7 -23.94 10.97 -13.59
N ALA A 8 -23.57 9.98 -14.39
CA ALA A 8 -22.91 8.77 -13.89
C ALA A 8 -21.46 9.04 -13.47
N GLN A 9 -20.74 9.89 -14.21
CA GLN A 9 -19.34 10.20 -13.94
C GLN A 9 -19.12 10.93 -12.62
N THR A 10 -20.05 11.78 -12.18
CA THR A 10 -19.97 12.44 -10.86
C THR A 10 -20.27 11.47 -9.70
N ALA A 11 -21.08 10.42 -9.92
CA ALA A 11 -21.35 9.38 -8.93
C ALA A 11 -20.17 8.42 -8.75
N GLN A 12 -19.46 8.05 -9.83
CA GLN A 12 -18.23 7.25 -9.72
C GLN A 12 -17.09 8.00 -9.01
N LEU A 13 -17.03 9.33 -9.12
CA LEU A 13 -16.02 10.14 -8.45
C LEU A 13 -16.18 10.11 -6.91
N ALA A 14 -17.42 10.04 -6.40
CA ALA A 14 -17.72 9.95 -4.97
C ALA A 14 -17.35 8.57 -4.37
N ALA A 15 -17.46 7.49 -5.15
CA ALA A 15 -17.06 6.15 -4.74
C ALA A 15 -15.54 5.97 -4.64
N THR A 16 -14.75 6.85 -5.25
CA THR A 16 -13.28 6.80 -5.20
C THR A 16 -12.72 7.37 -3.88
N ILE A 17 -13.48 8.21 -3.18
CA ILE A 17 -12.98 9.00 -2.04
C ILE A 17 -12.97 8.20 -0.73
N VAL A 18 -13.66 7.05 -0.68
CA VAL A 18 -13.80 6.24 0.53
C VAL A 18 -13.15 4.86 0.35
N MET A 19 -11.95 4.84 -0.24
CA MET A 19 -11.10 3.66 -0.10
C MET A 19 -10.55 3.61 1.33
N PRO A 20 -10.71 2.49 2.07
CA PRO A 20 -10.24 2.40 3.44
C PRO A 20 -8.71 2.53 3.47
N LEU A 21 -8.20 3.66 3.97
CA LEU A 21 -6.77 3.95 3.99
C LEU A 21 -6.11 3.17 5.12
N ILE A 22 -5.24 2.22 4.77
CA ILE A 22 -4.49 1.42 5.72
C ILE A 22 -3.13 2.05 6.00
N GLU A 23 -2.64 1.86 7.22
CA GLU A 23 -1.28 2.25 7.60
C GLU A 23 -0.36 1.03 7.61
N VAL A 24 0.69 1.08 6.79
CA VAL A 24 1.71 0.05 6.69
C VAL A 24 3.01 0.56 7.30
N ILE A 25 3.59 -0.25 8.18
CA ILE A 25 4.88 0.02 8.80
C ILE A 25 5.95 -0.83 8.12
N ALA A 26 6.88 -0.18 7.44
CA ALA A 26 8.05 -0.82 6.84
C ALA A 26 9.27 -0.60 7.74
N ASN A 27 9.87 -1.71 8.20
CA ASN A 27 11.09 -1.67 9.00
C ASN A 27 12.31 -1.82 8.08
N ASP A 28 13.27 -0.91 8.23
CA ASP A 28 14.57 -1.00 7.57
C ASP A 28 15.60 -1.72 8.46
N ARG A 29 16.68 -2.22 7.85
CA ARG A 29 17.78 -2.91 8.53
C ARG A 29 18.55 -2.01 9.50
N LEU A 30 18.54 -0.71 9.24
CA LEU A 30 19.19 0.31 10.08
C LEU A 30 18.30 0.73 11.27
N GLY A 31 17.17 0.06 11.51
CA GLY A 31 16.26 0.35 12.62
C GLY A 31 15.30 1.53 12.37
N ARG A 32 15.38 2.16 11.19
CA ARG A 32 14.41 3.18 10.78
C ARG A 32 13.05 2.52 10.46
N LYS A 33 11.97 3.10 10.99
CA LYS A 33 10.59 2.68 10.70
C LYS A 33 9.91 3.72 9.83
N VAL A 34 9.44 3.29 8.67
CA VAL A 34 8.75 4.14 7.69
C VAL A 34 7.26 3.82 7.78
N ARG A 35 6.42 4.84 7.97
CA ARG A 35 4.97 4.71 8.10
C ARG A 35 4.32 5.24 6.82
N VAL A 36 3.72 4.35 6.05
CA VAL A 36 3.12 4.67 4.76
C VAL A 36 1.61 4.45 4.85
N LYS A 37 0.84 5.41 4.32
CA LYS A 37 -0.60 5.26 4.13
C LYS A 37 -0.85 4.78 2.70
N CYS A 38 -1.56 3.67 2.53
CA CYS A 38 -1.89 3.11 1.21
C CYS A 38 -3.32 2.56 1.20
N SER A 39 -3.88 2.36 0.01
CA SER A 39 -5.14 1.63 -0.17
C SER A 39 -4.89 0.12 -0.07
N PRO A 40 -5.84 -0.70 0.42
CA PRO A 40 -5.71 -2.16 0.37
C PRO A 40 -5.74 -2.72 -1.07
N ASP A 41 -6.24 -1.94 -2.03
CA ASP A 41 -6.30 -2.34 -3.45
C ASP A 41 -4.99 -2.05 -4.20
N ASP A 42 -4.04 -1.33 -3.57
CA ASP A 42 -2.76 -0.99 -4.19
C ASP A 42 -1.88 -2.22 -4.38
N THR A 43 -1.17 -2.28 -5.49
CA THR A 43 -0.23 -3.38 -5.75
C THR A 43 1.04 -3.25 -4.90
N VAL A 44 1.75 -4.37 -4.72
CA VAL A 44 3.07 -4.37 -4.05
C VAL A 44 4.07 -3.44 -4.76
N GLY A 45 3.93 -3.27 -6.08
CA GLY A 45 4.75 -2.35 -6.86
C GLY A 45 4.54 -0.89 -6.46
N ASP A 46 3.28 -0.50 -6.22
CA ASP A 46 2.94 0.86 -5.82
C ASP A 46 3.32 1.13 -4.36
N LEU A 47 3.16 0.14 -3.48
CA LEU A 47 3.65 0.22 -2.11
C LEU A 47 5.18 0.48 -2.07
N LYS A 48 5.96 -0.18 -2.94
CA LYS A 48 7.39 0.07 -3.05
C LYS A 48 7.70 1.50 -3.50
N LYS A 49 6.91 2.07 -4.42
CA LYS A 49 7.06 3.47 -4.86
C LYS A 49 6.76 4.44 -3.72
N LEU A 50 5.74 4.17 -2.91
CA LEU A 50 5.40 5.00 -1.76
C LEU A 50 6.51 4.97 -0.68
N ILE A 51 7.05 3.78 -0.38
CA ILE A 51 8.18 3.64 0.54
C ILE A 51 9.44 4.32 -0.03
N ALA A 52 9.68 4.18 -1.33
CA ALA A 52 10.77 4.83 -2.04
C ALA A 52 10.66 6.36 -1.96
N ALA A 53 9.47 6.93 -2.13
CA ALA A 53 9.24 8.37 -2.04
C ALA A 53 9.57 8.94 -0.64
N GLN A 54 9.30 8.18 0.42
CA GLN A 54 9.65 8.59 1.79
C GLN A 54 11.10 8.32 2.17
N THR A 55 11.69 7.23 1.68
CA THR A 55 13.03 6.79 2.07
C THR A 55 14.12 7.39 1.18
N GLY A 56 13.79 7.77 -0.05
CA GLY A 56 14.74 8.29 -1.05
C GLY A 56 15.51 7.21 -1.82
N THR A 57 15.03 5.96 -1.81
CA THR A 57 15.71 4.82 -2.44
C THR A 57 14.94 4.34 -3.67
N ASP A 58 15.61 3.83 -4.70
CA ASP A 58 14.92 3.27 -5.87
C ASP A 58 13.98 2.10 -5.49
N PRO A 59 12.74 2.07 -6.01
CA PRO A 59 11.76 1.03 -5.68
C PRO A 59 12.22 -0.37 -6.11
N SER A 60 13.06 -0.48 -7.15
CA SER A 60 13.64 -1.74 -7.62
C SER A 60 14.62 -2.37 -6.61
N LYS A 61 15.24 -1.56 -5.75
CA LYS A 61 16.18 -2.02 -4.71
C LYS A 61 15.46 -2.46 -3.43
N ILE A 62 14.19 -2.10 -3.27
CA ILE A 62 13.39 -2.42 -2.08
C ILE A 62 12.82 -3.84 -2.21
N GLN A 63 13.29 -4.72 -1.33
CA GLN A 63 12.77 -6.09 -1.19
C GLN A 63 11.96 -6.21 0.11
N LEU A 64 10.64 -6.28 -0.03
CA LEU A 64 9.72 -6.53 1.09
C LEU A 64 9.70 -8.02 1.41
N LYS A 65 9.84 -8.36 2.70
CA LYS A 65 9.72 -9.73 3.21
C LYS A 65 8.70 -9.74 4.34
N LYS A 66 8.01 -10.87 4.51
CA LYS A 66 7.16 -11.10 5.67
C LYS A 66 7.98 -10.95 6.94
N TRP A 67 7.51 -10.09 7.85
CA TRP A 67 8.08 -9.96 9.19
C TRP A 67 7.76 -11.22 9.99
N GLN A 68 8.75 -12.12 10.10
CA GLN A 68 8.82 -13.35 10.90
C GLN A 68 7.69 -14.38 10.73
N VAL A 69 8.07 -15.66 10.62
CA VAL A 69 7.16 -16.81 10.75
C VAL A 69 7.64 -17.63 11.93
N ILE A 70 7.14 -17.32 13.14
CA ILE A 70 7.34 -18.22 14.29
C ILE A 70 6.48 -19.45 14.03
N THR A 71 7.11 -20.51 13.54
CA THR A 71 6.46 -21.82 13.46
C THR A 71 6.80 -22.56 14.74
N TYR A 72 5.83 -22.75 15.63
CA TYR A 72 5.95 -23.76 16.68
C TYR A 72 5.89 -25.12 16.01
N ARG A 73 7.04 -25.69 15.67
CA ARG A 73 7.12 -27.06 15.16
C ARG A 73 7.25 -27.99 16.37
N PHE A 74 6.13 -28.53 16.83
CA PHE A 74 6.17 -29.70 17.71
C PHE A 74 6.81 -30.84 16.91
N ARG A 75 8.03 -31.22 17.30
CA ARG A 75 8.67 -32.46 16.85
C ARG A 75 7.96 -33.59 17.58
N ASN A 76 7.32 -34.49 16.83
CA ASN A 76 6.94 -35.81 17.33
C ASN A 76 8.20 -36.64 17.58
#